data_AF-A0A1G7YM50-F1
#
_entry.id   AF-A0A1G7YM50-F1
#
_cell.length_a   1.000
_cell.length_b   1.000
_cell.length_c   1.000
_cell.angle_alpha   90.00
_cell.angle_beta   90.00
_cell.angle_gamma   90.00
#
_symmetry.space_group_name_H-M   'P 1'
#
loop_
_entity.id
_entity.type
_entity.pdbx_description
1 polymer ?
#
loop_
_entity_poly.entity_id
_entity_poly.type
_entity_poly.pdbx_seq_one_letter_code
_entity_poly.pdbx_strand_id
1 'polypeptide(L)'
;MALGAILLLTSACAKAPAVIESYDFGGLDPQRHFMAVQTAQDMRAKGQRVWCVPFARNVSGIQIRGNAEKWWGKAKGLYPRGKDPVVGAVMAFSATNSMPMGHIAVVSEVVSPREIRVDHANWKRNQVSLKMAVIDVSKANDWSAVRVESQPGSFGKTYPINGFIYPTGA
;
A
#
# COMPACT_ATOMS: atom_id res chain seq x y z
N MET A 1 49.02 -55.03 -14.92
CA MET A 1 47.89 -54.65 -15.78
C MET A 1 47.10 -53.56 -15.07
N ALA A 2 47.22 -52.33 -15.55
CA ALA A 2 46.53 -51.17 -15.01
C ALA A 2 45.12 -51.09 -15.61
N LEU A 3 44.10 -50.97 -14.77
CA LEU A 3 42.78 -50.47 -15.18
C LEU A 3 42.46 -49.27 -14.29
N GLY A 4 42.68 -48.07 -14.84
CA GLY A 4 42.26 -46.81 -14.24
C GLY A 4 40.76 -46.62 -14.46
N ALA A 5 40.00 -46.47 -13.38
CA ALA A 5 38.63 -46.00 -13.45
C ALA A 5 38.65 -44.47 -13.34
N ILE A 6 38.46 -43.80 -14.47
CA ILE A 6 38.25 -42.35 -14.56
C ILE A 6 36.83 -42.08 -14.08
N LEU A 7 36.69 -41.51 -12.87
CA LEU A 7 35.42 -41.01 -12.38
C LEU A 7 35.17 -39.62 -12.99
N LEU A 8 34.30 -39.57 -14.00
CA LEU A 8 33.85 -38.32 -14.62
C LEU A 8 32.98 -37.54 -13.63
N LEU A 9 33.53 -36.46 -13.06
CA LEU A 9 32.79 -35.47 -12.29
C LEU A 9 31.97 -34.61 -13.26
N THR A 10 30.68 -34.92 -13.40
CA THR A 10 29.73 -34.00 -14.05
C THR A 10 29.36 -32.89 -13.08
N SER A 11 30.04 -31.75 -13.16
CA SER A 11 29.57 -30.50 -12.55
C SER A 11 28.32 -30.02 -13.29
N ALA A 12 27.15 -30.41 -12.79
CA ALA A 12 25.89 -29.81 -13.21
C ALA A 12 25.76 -28.44 -12.52
N CYS A 13 26.02 -27.35 -13.25
CA CYS A 13 25.62 -26.02 -12.84
C CYS A 13 24.08 -25.96 -12.84
N ALA A 14 23.46 -26.31 -11.72
CA ALA A 14 22.06 -26.00 -11.50
C ALA A 14 21.94 -24.49 -11.26
N LYS A 15 21.47 -23.80 -12.30
CA LYS A 15 21.08 -22.40 -12.32
C LYS A 15 20.23 -22.12 -11.07
N ALA A 16 20.70 -21.23 -10.19
CA ALA A 16 19.85 -20.70 -9.13
C ALA A 16 18.54 -20.21 -9.78
N PRO A 17 17.37 -20.56 -9.24
CA PRO A 17 16.12 -20.07 -9.80
C PRO A 17 16.19 -18.54 -9.82
N ALA A 18 15.80 -17.95 -10.95
CA ALA A 18 15.68 -16.51 -11.08
C ALA A 18 14.83 -16.03 -9.89
N VAL A 19 15.43 -15.12 -9.11
CA VAL A 19 14.81 -14.48 -7.96
C VAL A 19 13.63 -13.68 -8.49
N ILE A 20 12.46 -14.31 -8.61
CA ILE A 20 11.23 -13.60 -8.33
C ILE A 20 11.22 -13.59 -6.81
N GLU A 21 11.87 -12.58 -6.24
CA GLU A 21 11.58 -12.13 -4.89
C GLU A 21 10.08 -11.88 -4.90
N SER A 22 9.32 -12.89 -4.47
CA SER A 22 8.00 -12.65 -3.94
C SER A 22 8.26 -11.65 -2.84
N TYR A 23 8.01 -10.37 -3.13
CA TYR A 23 7.83 -9.38 -2.09
C TYR A 23 6.73 -9.97 -1.21
N ASP A 24 7.12 -10.62 -0.12
CA ASP A 24 6.22 -11.03 0.93
C ASP A 24 5.73 -9.73 1.55
N PHE A 25 4.69 -9.17 0.93
CA PHE A 25 3.88 -8.14 1.53
C PHE A 25 3.15 -8.83 2.69
N GLY A 26 3.87 -9.06 3.79
CA GLY A 26 3.58 -9.96 4.91
C GLY A 26 2.37 -9.55 5.76
N GLY A 27 1.31 -9.11 5.09
CA GLY A 27 0.12 -8.54 5.68
C GLY A 27 0.38 -7.18 6.33
N LEU A 28 -0.67 -6.64 6.94
CA LEU A 28 -0.53 -5.55 7.87
C LEU A 28 0.11 -6.07 9.16
N ASP A 29 1.25 -5.50 9.55
CA ASP A 29 1.86 -5.74 10.86
C ASP A 29 0.88 -5.32 11.98
N PRO A 30 0.37 -6.26 12.80
CA PRO A 30 -0.67 -5.97 13.79
C PRO A 30 -0.22 -4.96 14.84
N GLN A 31 1.07 -4.97 15.21
CA GLN A 31 1.60 -4.07 16.22
C GLN A 31 1.70 -2.65 15.66
N ARG A 32 2.21 -2.49 14.43
CA ARG A 32 2.23 -1.18 13.75
C ARG A 32 0.83 -0.61 13.57
N HIS A 33 -0.11 -1.46 13.15
CA HIS A 33 -1.51 -1.09 12.99
C HIS A 33 -2.14 -0.61 14.30
N PHE A 34 -2.05 -1.41 15.36
CA PHE A 34 -2.56 -1.07 16.69
C PHE A 34 -1.99 0.25 17.19
N MET A 35 -0.67 0.42 17.14
CA MET A 35 -0.01 1.63 17.59
C MET A 35 -0.40 2.86 16.77
N ALA A 36 -0.59 2.72 15.45
CA ALA A 36 -1.03 3.82 14.59
C ALA A 36 -2.44 4.29 14.94
N VAL A 37 -3.36 3.35 15.19
CA VAL A 37 -4.74 3.65 15.60
C VAL A 37 -4.75 4.32 16.97
N GLN A 38 -4.04 3.75 17.96
CA GLN A 38 -3.96 4.33 19.31
C GLN A 38 -3.37 5.75 19.27
N THR A 39 -2.27 5.94 18.54
CA THR A 39 -1.64 7.26 18.38
C THR A 39 -2.63 8.29 17.81
N ALA A 40 -3.36 7.93 16.76
CA ALA A 40 -4.34 8.82 16.15
C ALA A 40 -5.52 9.13 17.10
N GLN A 41 -5.96 8.17 17.90
CA GLN A 41 -7.00 8.36 18.92
C GLN A 41 -6.51 9.32 20.02
N ASP A 42 -5.31 9.12 20.55
CA ASP A 42 -4.70 9.97 21.57
C ASP A 42 -4.51 11.41 21.08
N MET A 43 -4.00 11.57 19.85
CA MET A 43 -3.87 12.87 19.20
C MET A 43 -5.22 13.58 19.12
N ARG A 44 -6.26 12.87 18.66
CA ARG A 44 -7.61 13.43 18.57
C ARG A 44 -8.17 13.82 19.94
N ALA A 45 -7.97 12.98 20.97
CA ALA A 45 -8.41 13.28 22.34
C ALA A 45 -7.73 14.54 22.91
N LYS A 46 -6.48 14.79 22.51
CA LYS A 46 -5.72 16.00 22.84
C LYS A 46 -6.04 17.22 21.96
N GLY A 47 -7.04 17.13 21.08
CA GLY A 47 -7.40 18.20 20.13
C GLY A 47 -6.39 18.40 18.99
N GLN A 48 -5.44 17.49 18.82
CA GLN A 48 -4.42 17.57 17.78
C GLN A 48 -4.97 17.10 16.41
N ARG A 49 -4.30 17.54 15.35
CA ARG A 49 -4.67 17.17 13.97
C ARG A 49 -4.17 15.77 13.65
N VAL A 50 -5.09 14.91 13.21
CA VAL A 50 -4.76 13.60 12.64
C VAL A 50 -4.76 13.75 11.12
N TRP A 51 -3.73 13.22 10.46
CA TRP A 51 -3.54 13.33 9.02
C TRP A 51 -3.26 11.97 8.39
N CYS A 52 -3.59 11.81 7.11
CA CYS A 52 -3.37 10.57 6.36
C CYS A 52 -1.90 10.16 6.29
N VAL A 53 -1.00 11.13 6.12
CA VAL A 53 0.44 10.91 5.95
C VAL A 53 1.09 10.23 7.16
N PRO A 54 1.05 10.80 8.39
CA PRO A 54 1.57 10.13 9.57
C PRO A 54 0.92 8.78 9.85
N PHE A 55 -0.40 8.67 9.66
CA PHE A 55 -1.13 7.42 9.88
C PHE A 55 -0.63 6.31 8.93
N ALA A 56 -0.59 6.58 7.63
CA ALA A 56 -0.14 5.60 6.63
C ALA A 56 1.32 5.20 6.82
N ARG A 57 2.21 6.12 7.22
CA ARG A 57 3.62 5.78 7.57
C ARG A 57 3.67 4.78 8.71
N ASN A 58 2.90 5.01 9.78
CA ASN A 58 2.91 4.18 10.97
C ASN A 58 2.34 2.77 10.66
N VAL A 59 1.27 2.70 9.86
CA VAL A 59 0.64 1.43 9.48
C VAL A 59 1.50 0.64 8.49
N SER A 60 1.95 1.27 7.40
CA SER A 60 2.65 0.57 6.30
C SER A 60 4.15 0.37 6.52
N GLY A 61 4.76 1.11 7.45
CA GLY A 61 6.22 1.16 7.61
C GLY A 61 6.95 2.00 6.55
N ILE A 62 6.27 2.54 5.54
CA ILE A 62 6.87 3.42 4.52
C ILE A 62 7.30 4.75 5.15
N GLN A 63 8.55 5.13 4.96
CA GLN A 63 9.18 6.27 5.64
C GLN A 63 9.19 7.57 4.80
N ILE A 64 8.26 7.74 3.86
CA ILE A 64 8.12 8.97 3.06
C ILE A 64 7.44 10.10 3.87
N ARG A 65 7.95 11.33 3.79
CA ARG A 65 7.38 12.53 4.45
C ARG A 65 6.88 13.57 3.46
N GLY A 66 6.08 14.50 3.96
CA GLY A 66 5.47 15.59 3.20
C GLY A 66 4.08 15.22 2.68
N ASN A 67 3.49 16.15 1.94
CA ASN A 67 2.11 16.03 1.45
C ASN A 67 1.88 14.78 0.59
N ALA A 68 0.65 14.28 0.60
CA ALA A 68 0.28 13.01 -0.02
C ALA A 68 0.44 13.00 -1.54
N GLU A 69 0.19 14.11 -2.25
CA GLU A 69 0.37 14.20 -3.71
C GLU A 69 1.82 13.93 -4.16
N LYS A 70 2.80 14.18 -3.28
CA LYS A 70 4.22 13.98 -3.59
C LYS A 70 4.70 12.56 -3.34
N TRP A 71 3.92 11.73 -2.63
CA TRP A 71 4.37 10.39 -2.21
C TRP A 71 4.69 9.48 -3.38
N TRP A 72 3.86 9.48 -4.43
CA TRP A 72 4.10 8.66 -5.62
C TRP A 72 5.44 8.96 -6.28
N GLY A 73 5.78 10.24 -6.43
CA GLY A 73 7.06 10.68 -6.97
C GLY A 73 8.23 10.34 -6.04
N LYS A 74 8.09 10.61 -4.75
CA LYS A 74 9.13 10.34 -3.73
C LYS A 74 9.43 8.87 -3.55
N ALA A 75 8.47 7.99 -3.80
CA ALA A 75 8.68 6.55 -3.73
C ALA A 75 9.59 6.03 -4.86
N LYS A 76 9.73 6.75 -5.98
CA LYS A 76 10.59 6.31 -7.10
C LYS A 76 12.02 6.08 -6.62
N GLY A 77 12.51 4.86 -6.81
CA GLY A 77 13.87 4.45 -6.42
C GLY A 77 14.06 4.14 -4.94
N LEU A 78 13.04 4.35 -4.10
CA LEU A 78 13.07 4.05 -2.66
C LEU A 78 12.12 2.90 -2.28
N TYR A 79 10.97 2.82 -2.95
CA TYR A 79 9.96 1.80 -2.75
C TYR A 79 9.46 1.30 -4.11
N PRO A 80 9.19 -0.01 -4.28
CA PRO A 80 8.50 -0.52 -5.45
C PRO A 80 7.13 0.15 -5.60
N ARG A 81 6.70 0.32 -6.84
CA ARG A 81 5.43 0.95 -7.19
C ARG A 81 4.76 0.16 -8.30
N GLY A 82 3.44 0.08 -8.27
CA GLY A 82 2.66 -0.64 -9.27
C GLY A 82 1.20 -0.23 -9.31
N LYS A 83 0.41 -1.06 -9.99
CA LYS A 83 -1.03 -0.84 -10.23
C LYS A 83 -1.92 -1.82 -9.48
N ASP A 84 -1.35 -2.89 -8.94
CA ASP A 84 -2.12 -3.91 -8.26
C ASP A 84 -2.20 -3.62 -6.75
N PRO A 85 -3.39 -3.68 -6.14
CA PRO A 85 -3.52 -3.60 -4.69
C PRO A 85 -2.97 -4.86 -4.04
N VAL A 86 -2.19 -4.67 -2.97
CA VAL A 86 -1.79 -5.74 -2.07
C VAL A 86 -1.95 -5.24 -0.64
N VAL A 87 -2.31 -6.11 0.29
CA VAL A 87 -2.40 -5.77 1.72
C VAL A 87 -1.08 -5.13 2.18
N GLY A 88 -1.18 -4.02 2.92
CA GLY A 88 -0.05 -3.21 3.36
C GLY A 88 0.46 -2.17 2.36
N ALA A 89 0.08 -2.28 1.07
CA ALA A 89 0.42 -1.26 0.08
C ALA A 89 -0.29 0.07 0.38
N VAL A 90 0.36 1.18 0.04
CA VAL A 90 -0.21 2.53 0.16
C VAL A 90 -0.80 2.96 -1.18
N MET A 91 -2.12 3.03 -1.27
CA MET A 91 -2.84 3.65 -2.38
C MET A 91 -2.56 5.15 -2.39
N ALA A 92 -2.03 5.67 -3.51
CA ALA A 92 -1.66 7.08 -3.66
C ALA A 92 -2.61 7.84 -4.59
N PHE A 93 -3.51 8.64 -4.01
CA PHE A 93 -4.45 9.45 -4.78
C PHE A 93 -3.72 10.60 -5.49
N SER A 94 -4.12 10.89 -6.73
CA SER A 94 -3.61 12.03 -7.47
C SER A 94 -4.25 13.33 -6.97
N ALA A 95 -3.51 14.43 -7.04
CA ALA A 95 -4.06 15.75 -6.74
C ALA A 95 -5.18 16.09 -7.73
N THR A 96 -6.24 16.73 -7.22
CA THR A 96 -7.32 17.29 -8.04
C THR A 96 -7.68 18.68 -7.52
N ASN A 97 -8.46 19.47 -8.27
CA ASN A 97 -8.93 20.79 -7.81
C ASN A 97 -9.65 20.74 -6.45
N SER A 98 -10.32 19.62 -6.17
CA SER A 98 -11.07 19.41 -4.93
C SER A 98 -10.31 18.63 -3.85
N MET A 99 -9.08 18.20 -4.15
CA MET A 99 -8.17 17.49 -3.25
C MET A 99 -6.71 17.80 -3.66
N PRO A 100 -6.26 19.06 -3.51
CA PRO A 100 -4.99 19.52 -4.09
C PRO A 100 -3.77 18.89 -3.41
N MET A 101 -3.89 18.49 -2.15
CA MET A 101 -2.83 17.83 -1.38
C MET A 101 -2.80 16.31 -1.58
N GLY A 102 -3.61 15.79 -2.52
CA GLY A 102 -3.85 14.37 -2.68
C GLY A 102 -4.42 13.71 -1.41
N HIS A 103 -4.31 12.39 -1.36
CA HIS A 103 -4.62 11.57 -0.19
C HIS A 103 -3.83 10.27 -0.29
N ILE A 104 -3.67 9.57 0.84
CA ILE A 104 -3.11 8.22 0.85
C ILE A 104 -3.90 7.33 1.81
N ALA A 105 -4.00 6.06 1.47
CA ALA A 105 -4.68 5.06 2.28
C ALA A 105 -3.93 3.71 2.21
N VAL A 106 -3.89 2.97 3.31
CA VAL A 106 -3.23 1.65 3.33
C VAL A 106 -4.26 0.58 3.01
N VAL A 107 -3.94 -0.33 2.11
CA VAL A 107 -4.81 -1.49 1.81
C VAL A 107 -4.81 -2.44 3.00
N SER A 108 -5.98 -2.67 3.59
CA SER A 108 -6.15 -3.61 4.71
C SER A 108 -6.70 -4.97 4.28
N GLU A 109 -7.36 -5.03 3.12
CA GLU A 109 -7.91 -6.26 2.56
C GLU A 109 -8.10 -6.12 1.05
N VAL A 110 -7.86 -7.19 0.30
CA VAL A 110 -8.25 -7.29 -1.12
C VAL A 110 -9.47 -8.20 -1.19
N VAL A 111 -10.63 -7.61 -1.48
CA VAL A 111 -11.94 -8.32 -1.45
C VAL A 111 -12.21 -8.99 -2.79
N SER A 112 -11.91 -8.29 -3.89
CA SER A 112 -12.09 -8.79 -5.26
C SER A 112 -11.15 -8.05 -6.22
N PRO A 113 -11.09 -8.43 -7.51
CA PRO A 113 -10.29 -7.69 -8.50
C PRO A 113 -10.63 -6.19 -8.60
N ARG A 114 -11.82 -5.77 -8.16
CA ARG A 114 -12.29 -4.38 -8.22
C ARG A 114 -12.70 -3.79 -6.87
N GLU A 115 -12.43 -4.49 -5.77
CA GLU A 115 -12.82 -4.02 -4.44
C GLU A 115 -11.74 -4.32 -3.41
N ILE A 116 -11.41 -3.30 -2.63
CA ILE A 116 -10.51 -3.42 -1.48
C ILE A 116 -11.13 -2.77 -0.25
N ARG A 117 -10.51 -3.04 0.90
CA ARG A 117 -10.68 -2.27 2.12
C ARG A 117 -9.42 -1.47 2.37
N VAL A 118 -9.60 -0.24 2.84
CA VAL A 118 -8.47 0.62 3.21
C VAL A 118 -8.61 1.18 4.62
N ASP A 119 -7.45 1.38 5.24
CA ASP A 119 -7.29 2.06 6.51
C ASP A 119 -6.60 3.39 6.26
N HIS A 120 -7.20 4.47 6.72
CA HIS A 120 -6.67 5.81 6.52
C HIS A 120 -7.17 6.77 7.60
N ALA A 121 -6.61 7.98 7.59
CA ALA A 121 -7.06 9.04 8.47
C ALA A 121 -7.32 10.34 7.71
N ASN A 122 -8.19 11.17 8.26
CA ASN A 122 -8.54 12.49 7.73
C ASN A 122 -9.21 12.48 6.34
N TRP A 123 -9.82 11.36 5.94
CA TRP A 123 -10.81 11.39 4.86
C TRP A 123 -12.03 12.21 5.30
N LYS A 124 -12.54 11.89 6.49
CA LYS A 124 -13.32 12.81 7.32
C LYS A 124 -12.40 13.47 8.33
N ARG A 125 -12.53 14.80 8.49
CA ARG A 125 -11.60 15.64 9.27
C ARG A 125 -11.28 15.02 10.64
N ASN A 126 -9.98 14.80 10.93
CA ASN A 126 -9.45 14.22 12.17
C ASN A 126 -9.95 12.80 12.53
N GLN A 127 -10.62 12.07 11.64
CA GLN A 127 -11.13 10.72 11.93
C GLN A 127 -10.23 9.66 11.30
N VAL A 128 -10.04 8.55 12.01
CA VAL A 128 -9.53 7.30 11.44
C VAL A 128 -10.73 6.52 10.91
N SER A 129 -10.60 5.99 9.71
CA SER A 129 -11.55 5.05 9.14
C SER A 129 -10.82 3.75 8.84
N LEU A 130 -11.35 2.66 9.38
CA LEU A 130 -10.80 1.31 9.22
C LEU A 130 -11.73 0.51 8.32
N LYS A 131 -11.14 -0.32 7.48
CA LYS A 131 -11.82 -1.17 6.51
C LYS A 131 -12.84 -0.41 5.64
N MET A 132 -12.53 0.83 5.26
CA MET A 132 -13.41 1.60 4.39
C MET A 132 -13.38 1.03 2.98
N ALA A 133 -14.55 0.83 2.36
CA ALA A 133 -14.63 0.25 1.03
C ALA A 133 -14.09 1.21 -0.05
N VAL A 134 -13.30 0.66 -0.97
CA VAL A 134 -12.87 1.34 -2.20
C VAL A 134 -13.10 0.41 -3.38
N ILE A 135 -13.75 0.93 -4.41
CA ILE A 135 -14.03 0.20 -5.64
C ILE A 135 -13.29 0.82 -6.82
N ASP A 136 -12.74 -0.03 -7.68
CA ASP A 136 -12.22 0.38 -8.99
C ASP A 136 -13.37 0.59 -9.97
N VAL A 137 -13.43 1.79 -10.54
CA VAL A 137 -14.38 2.20 -11.58
C VAL A 137 -13.69 2.54 -12.90
N SER A 138 -12.40 2.22 -13.01
CA SER A 138 -11.65 2.38 -14.26
C SER A 138 -12.21 1.47 -15.36
N LYS A 139 -12.24 1.99 -16.58
CA LYS A 139 -12.66 1.21 -17.77
C LYS A 139 -11.72 0.02 -18.02
N ALA A 140 -10.44 0.18 -17.71
CA ALA A 140 -9.39 -0.80 -18.01
C ALA A 140 -9.17 -1.85 -16.92
N ASN A 141 -9.85 -1.75 -15.76
CA ASN A 141 -9.58 -2.60 -14.59
C ASN A 141 -8.15 -2.46 -14.05
N ASP A 142 -7.61 -1.25 -14.09
CA ASP A 142 -6.20 -0.94 -13.78
C ASP A 142 -6.06 -0.05 -12.54
N TRP A 143 -7.14 0.06 -11.76
CA TRP A 143 -7.24 0.89 -10.56
C TRP A 143 -7.02 2.38 -10.82
N SER A 144 -6.92 2.87 -12.06
CA SER A 144 -6.63 4.28 -12.35
C SER A 144 -7.70 5.27 -11.88
N ALA A 145 -8.92 4.79 -11.60
CA ALA A 145 -10.05 5.60 -11.15
C ALA A 145 -10.86 4.83 -10.10
N VAL A 146 -11.00 5.37 -8.89
CA VAL A 146 -11.67 4.69 -7.77
C VAL A 146 -12.82 5.52 -7.20
N ARG A 147 -13.77 4.88 -6.53
CA ARG A 147 -14.71 5.55 -5.62
C ARG A 147 -14.51 5.02 -4.21
N VAL A 148 -14.61 5.92 -3.24
CA VAL A 148 -14.45 5.61 -1.81
C VAL A 148 -15.82 5.70 -1.15
N GLU A 149 -16.11 4.77 -0.26
CA GLU A 149 -17.34 4.76 0.53
C GLU A 149 -17.47 6.04 1.38
N SER A 150 -18.65 6.65 1.37
CA SER A 150 -18.97 7.85 2.14
C SER A 150 -19.92 7.53 3.30
N GLN A 151 -20.80 6.55 3.10
CA GLN A 151 -21.77 6.00 4.04
C GLN A 151 -21.94 4.52 3.68
N PRO A 152 -22.41 3.65 4.60
CA PRO A 152 -22.63 2.23 4.30
C PRO A 152 -23.41 2.03 2.99
N GLY A 153 -22.77 1.41 1.99
CA GLY A 153 -23.36 1.13 0.68
C GLY A 153 -23.44 2.32 -0.29
N SER A 154 -22.90 3.49 0.07
CA SER A 154 -22.88 4.70 -0.78
C SER A 154 -21.46 5.15 -1.06
N PHE A 155 -21.15 5.35 -2.34
CA PHE A 155 -19.81 5.73 -2.80
C PHE A 155 -19.79 7.19 -3.26
N GLY A 156 -18.72 7.90 -2.90
CA GLY A 156 -18.51 9.29 -3.31
C GLY A 156 -18.19 9.46 -4.79
N LYS A 157 -17.61 10.61 -5.15
CA LYS A 157 -17.13 10.90 -6.51
C LYS A 157 -15.98 9.97 -6.92
N THR A 158 -15.69 9.95 -8.21
CA THR A 158 -14.52 9.27 -8.78
C THR A 158 -13.25 10.07 -8.48
N TYR A 159 -12.22 9.37 -8.01
CA TYR A 159 -10.89 9.92 -7.75
C TYR A 159 -9.85 9.20 -8.61
N PRO A 160 -8.96 9.95 -9.29
CA PRO A 160 -7.79 9.35 -9.90
C PRO A 160 -6.77 8.94 -8.83
N ILE A 161 -6.11 7.80 -9.04
CA ILE A 161 -4.93 7.42 -8.23
C ILE A 161 -3.73 7.21 -9.14
N ASN A 162 -2.54 7.46 -8.59
CA ASN A 162 -1.29 7.20 -9.30
C ASN A 162 -0.97 5.70 -9.34
N GLY A 163 -1.33 4.97 -8.28
CA GLY A 163 -1.09 3.54 -8.11
C GLY A 163 -0.87 3.19 -6.64
N PHE A 164 -0.14 2.10 -6.41
CA PHE A 164 0.17 1.55 -5.11
C PHE A 164 1.67 1.60 -4.84
N ILE A 165 2.05 2.08 -3.66
CA ILE A 165 3.44 2.09 -3.17
C ILE A 165 3.58 0.90 -2.23
N TYR A 166 4.57 0.06 -2.49
CA TYR A 166 4.72 -1.20 -1.81
C TYR A 166 5.77 -1.10 -0.69
N PRO A 167 5.48 -1.59 0.53
CA PRO A 167 6.47 -1.68 1.59
C PRO A 167 7.50 -2.77 1.25
N THR A 168 8.76 -2.57 1.59
CA THR A 168 9.87 -3.50 1.29
C THR A 168 10.28 -4.37 2.47
N GLY A 169 9.39 -4.59 3.44
CA GLY A 169 9.79 -5.11 4.76
C GLY A 169 10.59 -4.09 5.57
N ALA A 170 10.62 -4.30 6.89
CA ALA A 170 11.50 -3.60 7.82
C ALA A 170 12.51 -4.62 8.36
#